data_AF-A0A937WRM8-F1
#
_entry.id   AF-A0A937WRM8-F1
#
_cell.length_a   1.000
_cell.length_b   1.000
_cell.length_c   1.000
_cell.angle_alpha   90.00
_cell.angle_beta   90.00
_cell.angle_gamma   90.00
#
_symmetry.space_group_name_H-M   'P 1'
#
loop_
_entity.id
_entity.type
_entity.pdbx_description
1 polymer ?
#
loop_
_entity_poly.entity_id
_entity_poly.type
_entity_poly.pdbx_seq_one_letter_code
_entity_poly.pdbx_strand_id
1 'polypeptide(L)'
;MINLIYSDSSGKIFEDPEHLMMGGSGFNYIIPSRRELIKLPPISKLFFIPGSLAIGLNKKTKEIEALSKSHYAVSAFLPPGYLRTLLPAVELKKPKRYLPLWAYTAVGIKKDKFYTCAVKIDKYENWDPGN
;
A
#
# COMPACT_ATOMS: atom_id res chain seq x y z
N MET A 1 -12.34 -3.80 8.79
CA MET A 1 -10.88 -3.56 8.78
C MET A 1 -10.44 -3.48 7.32
N ILE A 2 -9.20 -3.07 7.02
CA ILE A 2 -8.71 -3.05 5.63
C ILE A 2 -7.82 -4.28 5.42
N ASN A 3 -8.11 -5.05 4.39
CA ASN A 3 -7.41 -6.28 4.08
C ASN A 3 -6.15 -5.98 3.29
N LEU A 4 -5.12 -6.80 3.51
CA LEU A 4 -3.91 -6.75 2.73
C LEU A 4 -4.23 -7.11 1.28
N ILE A 5 -3.50 -6.49 0.35
CA ILE A 5 -3.48 -6.91 -1.05
C ILE A 5 -2.06 -7.24 -1.46
N TYR A 6 -1.91 -8.18 -2.38
CA TYR A 6 -0.64 -8.57 -2.96
C TYR A 6 -0.80 -8.76 -4.47
N SER A 7 0.33 -8.89 -5.16
CA SER A 7 0.36 -9.19 -6.58
C SER A 7 1.10 -10.49 -6.86
N ASP A 8 0.69 -11.19 -7.92
CA ASP A 8 1.53 -12.22 -8.54
C ASP A 8 2.61 -11.61 -9.44
N SER A 9 3.41 -12.46 -10.10
CA SER A 9 4.47 -12.04 -11.04
C SER A 9 3.97 -11.40 -12.33
N SER A 10 2.68 -11.55 -12.67
CA SER A 10 2.07 -10.92 -13.83
C SER A 10 1.57 -9.49 -13.53
N GLY A 11 1.53 -9.09 -12.25
CA GLY A 11 0.97 -7.82 -11.82
C GLY A 11 -0.51 -7.88 -11.45
N LYS A 12 -1.12 -9.08 -11.45
CA LYS A 12 -2.51 -9.24 -11.04
C LYS A 12 -2.62 -9.13 -9.53
N ILE A 13 -3.53 -8.27 -9.07
CA ILE A 13 -3.74 -7.97 -7.65
C ILE A 13 -4.81 -8.89 -7.06
N PHE A 14 -4.54 -9.39 -5.87
CA PHE A 14 -5.43 -10.25 -5.10
C PHE A 14 -5.61 -9.70 -3.69
N GLU A 15 -6.79 -9.95 -3.12
CA GLU A 15 -7.08 -9.68 -1.71
C GLU A 15 -6.64 -10.88 -0.86
N ASP A 16 -6.02 -10.59 0.28
CA ASP A 16 -5.70 -11.58 1.29
C ASP A 16 -6.71 -11.54 2.45
N PRO A 17 -7.58 -12.56 2.57
CA PRO A 17 -8.62 -12.59 3.59
C PRO A 17 -8.09 -12.89 4.99
N GLU A 18 -6.86 -13.39 5.15
CA GLU A 18 -6.31 -13.77 6.46
C GLU A 18 -5.51 -12.64 7.12
N HIS A 19 -5.00 -11.69 6.33
CA HIS A 19 -4.16 -10.60 6.84
C HIS A 19 -4.81 -9.22 6.70
N LEU A 20 -4.44 -8.31 7.59
CA LEU A 20 -4.78 -6.90 7.52
C LEU A 20 -3.63 -6.12 6.88
N MET A 21 -3.98 -5.05 6.17
CA MET A 21 -2.98 -4.14 5.61
C MET A 21 -2.13 -3.56 6.74
N MET A 22 -0.85 -3.37 6.45
CA MET A 22 0.09 -2.66 7.31
C MET A 22 0.75 -1.53 6.53
N GLY A 23 1.30 -0.56 7.26
CA GLY A 23 2.17 0.47 6.71
C GLY A 23 3.53 0.48 7.39
N GLY A 24 4.57 0.84 6.64
CA GLY A 24 5.91 1.07 7.16
C GLY A 24 6.04 2.47 7.76
N SER A 25 6.60 2.56 8.97
CA SER A 25 6.92 3.79 9.69
C SER A 25 8.35 3.67 10.25
N GLY A 26 9.31 4.26 9.54
CA GLY A 26 10.73 4.07 9.85
C GLY A 26 11.12 2.59 9.71
N PHE A 27 11.60 1.99 10.79
CA PHE A 27 11.98 0.58 10.85
C PHE A 27 10.85 -0.36 11.32
N ASN A 28 9.66 0.18 11.61
CA ASN A 28 8.55 -0.58 12.16
C ASN A 28 7.42 -0.75 11.13
N TYR A 29 6.67 -1.84 11.26
CA TYR A 29 5.38 -2.01 10.61
C TYR A 29 4.27 -1.74 11.60
N ILE A 30 3.31 -0.90 11.21
CA ILE A 30 2.18 -0.52 12.06
C ILE A 30 0.85 -0.74 11.34
N ILE A 31 -0.21 -0.91 12.12
CA ILE A 31 -1.57 -0.86 11.61
C ILE A 31 -1.90 0.62 11.36
N PRO A 32 -2.33 1.00 10.14
CA PRO A 32 -2.73 2.37 9.88
C PRO A 32 -3.88 2.82 10.78
N SER A 33 -3.77 4.02 11.31
CA SER A 33 -4.83 4.65 12.09
C SER A 33 -6.03 4.98 11.20
N ARG A 34 -7.23 5.06 11.79
CA ARG A 34 -8.43 5.46 11.02
C ARG A 34 -8.34 6.89 10.48
N ARG A 35 -7.51 7.75 11.05
CA ARG A 35 -7.39 9.16 10.69
C ARG A 35 -6.58 9.39 9.42
N GLU A 36 -5.68 8.47 9.10
CA GLU A 36 -4.85 8.55 7.88
C GLU A 36 -5.32 7.59 6.78
N LEU A 37 -6.34 6.77 7.05
CA LEU A 37 -6.95 5.87 6.06
C LEU A 37 -8.01 6.61 5.27
N ILE A 38 -7.69 6.94 4.03
CA ILE A 38 -8.63 7.51 3.06
C ILE A 38 -8.93 6.50 1.97
N LYS A 39 -10.07 6.65 1.29
CA LYS A 39 -10.30 5.95 0.02
C LYS A 39 -9.19 6.37 -0.95
N LEU A 40 -8.70 5.43 -1.75
CA LEU A 40 -7.69 5.72 -2.76
C LEU A 40 -8.21 6.85 -3.67
N PRO A 41 -7.51 7.98 -3.77
CA PRO A 41 -7.96 9.10 -4.59
C PRO A 41 -8.11 8.68 -6.06
N PRO A 42 -9.07 9.28 -6.80
CA PRO A 42 -9.13 9.14 -8.25
C PRO A 42 -7.77 9.42 -8.90
N ILE A 43 -7.50 8.79 -10.06
CA ILE A 43 -6.25 8.98 -10.85
C ILE A 43 -4.99 8.40 -10.17
N SER A 44 -5.08 7.93 -8.92
CA SER A 44 -3.99 7.18 -8.28
C SER A 44 -3.63 5.93 -9.10
N LYS A 45 -2.34 5.55 -9.05
CA LYS A 45 -1.84 4.35 -9.73
C LYS A 45 -1.41 3.30 -8.70
N LEU A 46 -1.68 2.04 -9.00
CA LEU A 46 -1.18 0.90 -8.23
C LEU A 46 0.10 0.36 -8.88
N PHE A 47 1.05 -0.03 -8.04
CA PHE A 47 2.30 -0.64 -8.45
C PHE A 47 2.59 -1.85 -7.56
N PHE A 48 2.98 -2.97 -8.16
CA PHE A 48 3.59 -4.06 -7.41
C PHE A 48 5.11 -3.86 -7.36
N ILE A 49 5.75 -4.41 -6.33
CA ILE A 49 7.18 -4.28 -6.09
C ILE A 49 7.85 -5.64 -6.35
N PRO A 50 8.46 -5.86 -7.53
CA PRO A 50 9.08 -7.14 -7.86
C PRO A 50 10.19 -7.53 -6.87
N GLY A 51 10.24 -8.81 -6.51
CA GLY A 51 11.26 -9.33 -5.59
C GLY A 51 11.06 -8.94 -4.13
N SER A 52 9.89 -8.40 -3.79
CA SER A 52 9.50 -8.11 -2.42
C SER A 52 8.49 -9.10 -1.86
N LEU A 53 8.31 -9.13 -0.54
CA LEU A 53 7.19 -9.81 0.10
C LEU A 53 6.22 -8.78 0.67
N ALA A 54 4.93 -8.97 0.42
CA ALA A 54 3.88 -8.23 1.13
C ALA A 54 3.94 -8.58 2.63
N ILE A 55 3.78 -7.57 3.50
CA ILE A 55 3.71 -7.76 4.95
C ILE A 55 2.31 -7.43 5.43
N GLY A 56 1.74 -8.32 6.23
CA GLY A 56 0.43 -8.15 6.82
C GLY A 56 0.37 -8.57 8.27
N LEU A 57 -0.67 -8.12 8.97
CA LEU A 57 -0.99 -8.59 10.30
C LEU A 57 -1.98 -9.75 10.21
N ASN A 58 -1.60 -10.92 10.67
CA ASN A 58 -2.48 -12.08 10.71
C ASN A 58 -3.65 -11.84 11.67
N LYS A 59 -4.89 -12.01 11.18
CA LYS A 59 -6.10 -11.70 11.94
C LYS A 59 -6.28 -12.59 13.17
N LYS A 60 -5.81 -13.83 13.10
CA LYS A 60 -5.96 -14.86 14.15
C LYS A 60 -4.84 -14.76 15.18
N THR A 61 -3.58 -14.83 14.73
CA THR A 61 -2.41 -14.88 15.62
C THR A 61 -2.01 -13.52 16.16
N LYS A 62 -2.41 -12.43 15.47
CA LYS A 62 -1.94 -11.05 15.72
C LYS A 62 -0.45 -10.87 15.49
N GLU A 63 0.18 -11.75 14.72
CA GLU A 63 1.58 -11.66 14.35
C GLU A 63 1.76 -10.92 13.02
N ILE A 64 2.88 -10.20 12.90
CA ILE A 64 3.29 -9.54 11.67
C ILE A 64 4.03 -10.57 10.83
N GLU A 65 3.50 -10.86 9.64
CA GLU A 65 3.99 -11.94 8.79
C GLU A 65 4.28 -11.42 7.38
N ALA A 66 5.38 -11.89 6.82
CA ALA A 66 5.65 -11.73 5.39
C ALA A 66 4.97 -12.87 4.63
N LEU A 67 4.29 -12.54 3.53
CA LEU A 67 3.61 -13.51 2.67
C LEU A 67 4.61 -14.37 1.88
N SER A 68 4.10 -15.35 1.15
CA SER A 68 4.90 -16.28 0.33
C SER A 68 5.74 -15.56 -0.74
N LYS A 69 6.81 -16.22 -1.21
CA LYS A 69 7.81 -15.68 -2.16
C LYS A 69 7.24 -15.20 -3.50
N SER A 70 6.05 -15.65 -3.87
CA SER A 70 5.32 -15.27 -5.08
C SER A 70 4.30 -14.14 -4.86
N HIS A 71 4.17 -13.62 -3.64
CA HIS A 71 3.19 -12.60 -3.26
C HIS A 71 3.90 -11.26 -3.07
N TYR A 72 4.01 -10.52 -4.16
CA TYR A 72 4.69 -9.23 -4.18
C TYR A 72 3.87 -8.16 -3.47
N ALA A 73 4.55 -7.28 -2.75
CA ALA A 73 3.90 -6.14 -2.12
C ALA A 73 3.31 -5.21 -3.18
N VAL A 74 2.13 -4.66 -2.88
CA VAL A 74 1.47 -3.64 -3.69
C VAL A 74 1.55 -2.30 -2.96
N SER A 75 1.72 -1.25 -3.75
CA SER A 75 1.80 0.13 -3.30
C SER A 75 0.91 1.01 -4.16
N ALA A 76 0.52 2.17 -3.63
CA ALA A 76 -0.13 3.21 -4.40
C ALA A 76 0.80 4.40 -4.62
N PHE A 77 0.60 5.09 -5.73
CA PHE A 77 1.12 6.42 -6.01
C PHE A 77 -0.04 7.39 -6.10
N LEU A 78 0.04 8.44 -5.28
CA LEU A 78 -1.03 9.40 -5.12
C LEU A 78 -0.85 10.58 -6.08
N PRO A 79 -1.94 11.21 -6.52
CA PRO A 79 -1.83 12.48 -7.22
C PRO A 79 -1.26 13.60 -6.33
N PRO A 80 -0.84 14.73 -6.93
CA PRO A 80 -0.51 15.95 -6.20
C PRO A 80 -1.59 16.35 -5.19
N GLY A 81 -1.16 17.05 -4.13
CA GLY A 81 -2.05 17.50 -3.06
C GLY A 81 -2.38 16.46 -2.00
N TYR A 82 -1.82 15.25 -2.09
CA TYR A 82 -1.89 14.22 -1.05
C TYR A 82 -0.51 13.95 -0.44
N LEU A 83 -0.44 14.02 0.89
CA LEU A 83 0.72 13.62 1.67
C LEU A 83 0.56 12.16 2.10
N ARG A 84 1.47 11.29 1.67
CA ARG A 84 1.55 9.92 2.24
C ARG A 84 1.96 9.99 3.71
N THR A 85 1.33 9.18 4.55
CA THR A 85 1.69 9.08 5.98
C THR A 85 2.48 7.82 6.28
N LEU A 86 2.28 6.75 5.52
CA LEU A 86 2.97 5.48 5.68
C LEU A 86 3.54 4.96 4.36
N LEU A 87 4.71 4.33 4.46
CA LEU A 87 5.31 3.55 3.38
C LEU A 87 4.52 2.25 3.17
N PRO A 88 4.60 1.60 2.00
CA PRO A 88 4.11 0.22 1.88
C PRO A 88 4.83 -0.68 2.90
N ALA A 89 4.08 -1.59 3.54
CA ALA A 89 4.68 -2.61 4.39
C ALA A 89 5.23 -3.73 3.49
N VAL A 90 6.56 -3.77 3.38
CA VAL A 90 7.24 -4.60 2.40
C VAL A 90 8.56 -5.12 2.95
N GLU A 91 8.80 -6.43 2.80
CA GLU A 91 10.14 -7.00 3.00
C GLU A 91 10.87 -7.02 1.67
N LEU A 92 11.96 -6.25 1.55
CA LEU A 92 12.81 -6.27 0.37
C LEU A 92 13.83 -7.40 0.50
N LYS A 93 13.77 -8.39 -0.40
CA LYS A 93 14.90 -9.29 -0.61
C LYS A 93 15.95 -8.57 -1.44
N LYS A 94 17.22 -9.00 -1.33
CA LYS A 94 18.38 -8.39 -2.03
C LYS A 94 17.94 -7.80 -3.38
N PRO A 95 17.94 -6.46 -3.53
CA PRO A 95 17.30 -5.84 -4.67
C PRO A 95 18.05 -6.23 -5.94
N LYS A 96 17.36 -6.92 -6.86
CA LYS A 96 17.90 -7.21 -8.20
C LYS A 96 17.87 -5.97 -9.11
N ARG A 97 17.03 -4.98 -8.77
CA ARG A 97 16.84 -3.72 -9.50
C ARG A 97 16.48 -2.60 -8.52
N TYR A 98 16.90 -1.38 -8.84
CA TYR A 98 16.47 -0.18 -8.12
C TYR A 98 15.04 0.19 -8.53
N LEU A 99 14.22 0.57 -7.54
CA LEU A 99 12.90 1.13 -7.79
C LEU A 99 13.02 2.62 -8.12
N PRO A 100 12.16 3.16 -9.00
CA PRO A 100 12.02 4.60 -9.17
C PRO A 100 11.79 5.31 -7.82
N LEU A 101 12.25 6.55 -7.67
CA LEU A 101 12.06 7.33 -6.44
C LEU A 101 10.64 7.93 -6.34
N TRP A 102 9.62 7.13 -6.60
CA TRP A 102 8.24 7.56 -6.47
C TRP A 102 7.75 7.54 -5.02
N ALA A 103 6.73 8.34 -4.73
CA ALA A 103 6.12 8.47 -3.42
C ALA A 103 5.18 7.29 -3.10
N TYR A 104 5.72 6.06 -3.06
CA TYR A 104 4.97 4.85 -2.75
C TYR A 104 4.33 4.92 -1.37
N THR A 105 3.07 4.48 -1.25
CA THR A 105 2.36 4.41 0.03
C THR A 105 1.64 3.07 0.20
N ALA A 106 1.35 2.71 1.45
CA ALA A 106 0.58 1.54 1.80
C ALA A 106 -0.85 1.63 1.25
N VAL A 107 -1.31 0.51 0.68
CA VAL A 107 -2.63 0.36 0.09
C VAL A 107 -3.22 -0.98 0.49
N GLY A 108 -4.53 -1.01 0.68
CA GLY A 108 -5.29 -2.20 0.98
C GLY A 108 -6.71 -2.10 0.43
N ILE A 109 -7.51 -3.13 0.63
CA ILE A 109 -8.87 -3.20 0.09
C ILE A 109 -9.91 -3.46 1.19
N LYS A 110 -11.10 -2.91 1.02
CA LYS A 110 -12.26 -3.20 1.86
C LYS A 110 -13.54 -2.98 1.06
N LYS A 111 -14.36 -4.03 0.93
CA LYS A 111 -15.64 -3.99 0.19
C LYS A 111 -15.44 -3.42 -1.22
N ASP A 112 -14.53 -4.04 -1.98
CA ASP A 112 -14.18 -3.70 -3.37
C ASP A 112 -13.66 -2.26 -3.59
N LYS A 113 -13.26 -1.58 -2.52
CA LYS A 113 -12.70 -0.23 -2.58
C LYS A 113 -11.30 -0.22 -2.01
N PHE A 114 -10.38 0.40 -2.73
CA PHE A 114 -9.02 0.61 -2.26
C PHE A 114 -8.97 1.75 -1.24
N TYR A 115 -8.10 1.57 -0.26
CA TYR A 115 -7.80 2.53 0.78
C TYR A 115 -6.28 2.67 0.91
N THR A 116 -5.84 3.87 1.26
CA THR A 116 -4.42 4.23 1.32
C THR A 116 -4.12 5.09 2.54
N CYS A 117 -2.86 5.11 2.96
CA CYS A 117 -2.39 5.90 4.10
C CYS A 117 -1.93 7.30 3.67
N ALA A 118 -2.85 8.26 3.70
CA ALA A 118 -2.60 9.61 3.24
C ALA A 118 -3.53 10.68 3.82
N VAL A 119 -3.10 11.93 3.72
CA VAL A 119 -3.89 13.12 4.07
C VAL A 119 -3.93 14.07 2.87
N LYS A 120 -5.12 14.58 2.51
CA LYS A 120 -5.24 15.65 1.52
C LYS A 120 -4.74 16.95 2.16
N ILE A 121 -3.70 17.54 1.59
CA ILE A 121 -3.06 18.76 2.10
C ILE A 121 -3.33 19.97 1.22
N ASP A 122 -3.61 19.77 -0.07
CA ASP A 122 -3.95 20.85 -0.98
C ASP A 122 -5.47 21.06 -1.04
N LYS A 123 -5.88 22.32 -1.02
CA LYS A 123 -7.27 22.75 -1.14
C LYS A 123 -7.67 22.98 -2.58
N TYR A 124 -6.71 23.27 -3.45
CA TYR A 124 -6.95 23.58 -4.85
C TYR A 124 -6.76 22.33 -5.71
N GLU A 125 -7.58 22.23 -6.76
CA GLU A 125 -7.59 21.09 -7.68
C GLU A 125 -7.10 21.50 -9.07
N ASN A 126 -6.45 22.66 -9.19
CA ASN A 126 -5.93 23.21 -10.46
C ASN A 126 -4.87 22.32 -11.12
N TRP A 127 -4.30 21.36 -10.37
CA TRP A 127 -3.38 20.36 -10.90
C TRP A 127 -4.12 19.21 -11.61
N ASP A 128 -5.41 19.02 -11.35
CA ASP A 128 -6.20 17.90 -11.87
C ASP A 128 -6.51 18.13 -13.36
N PRO A 129 -6.01 17.29 -14.28
CA PRO A 129 -6.29 17.43 -15.70
C PRO A 129 -7.76 17.13 -16.07
N GLY A 130 -8.56 16.62 -15.13
CA GLY A 130 -9.99 16.38 -15.31
C GLY A 130 -10.90 17.57 -14.98
N ASN A 131 -10.34 18.68 -14.45
CA ASN A 131 -11.08 19.91 -14.14
C ASN A 131 -11.30 20.82 -15.35
#